data_AF-A0A947NTK4-F1
#
_entry.id   AF-A0A947NTK4-F1
#
_cell.length_a   1.000
_cell.length_b   1.000
_cell.length_c   1.000
_cell.angle_alpha   90.00
_cell.angle_beta   90.00
_cell.angle_gamma   90.00
#
_symmetry.space_group_name_H-M   'P 1'
#
loop_
_entity.id
_entity.type
_entity.pdbx_description
1 polymer ?
#
loop_
_entity_poly.entity_id
_entity_poly.type
_entity_poly.pdbx_seq_one_letter_code
_entity_poly.pdbx_strand_id
1 'polypeptide(L)'
;MEQAEAKGEKPVEKPGERPRMTREEIMEKKISMAKERDSRIMKISSPMGSIMFNVLRQFDQAYANFKGQLGEPGGVSHEEGVALMDEARELTMAFSGLTGKLSKKVKFKYFVPQELQEMQKAVSGKKNELPAR
;
A
#
# COMPACT_ATOMS: atom_id res chain seq x y z
N MET A 1 34.91 -58.04 -25.87
CA MET A 1 34.85 -57.55 -24.49
C MET A 1 34.20 -56.18 -24.53
N GLU A 2 33.17 -56.03 -23.70
CA GLU A 2 32.24 -54.91 -23.54
C GLU A 2 32.90 -53.53 -23.53
N GLN A 3 32.35 -52.60 -24.31
CA GLN A 3 32.43 -51.17 -23.99
C GLN A 3 31.11 -50.78 -23.34
N ALA A 4 31.15 -50.60 -22.02
CA ALA A 4 30.01 -50.15 -21.24
C ALA A 4 29.85 -48.62 -21.41
N GLU A 5 28.72 -48.23 -21.99
CA GLU A 5 28.25 -46.84 -22.05
C GLU A 5 27.97 -46.32 -20.64
N ALA A 6 28.79 -45.38 -20.17
CA ALA A 6 28.51 -44.62 -18.96
C ALA A 6 27.35 -43.64 -19.25
N LYS A 7 26.13 -44.08 -18.95
CA LYS A 7 24.93 -43.25 -18.91
C LYS A 7 25.12 -42.14 -17.88
N GLY A 8 25.27 -40.90 -18.37
CA GLY A 8 25.17 -39.72 -17.53
C GLY A 8 23.79 -39.65 -16.88
N GLU A 9 23.74 -39.82 -15.56
CA GLU A 9 22.56 -39.56 -14.75
C GLU A 9 22.08 -38.13 -14.98
N LYS A 10 20.87 -37.98 -15.50
CA LYS A 10 20.13 -36.72 -15.39
C LYS A 10 19.78 -36.53 -13.92
N PRO A 11 20.02 -35.35 -13.32
CA PRO A 11 19.65 -35.11 -11.93
C PRO A 11 18.13 -35.20 -11.80
N VAL A 12 17.71 -36.09 -10.91
CA VAL A 12 16.33 -36.34 -10.52
C VAL A 12 15.78 -35.10 -9.81
N GLU A 13 14.92 -34.33 -10.47
CA GLU A 13 14.12 -33.31 -9.80
C GLU A 13 13.15 -33.98 -8.83
N LYS A 14 13.36 -33.74 -7.53
CA LYS A 14 12.43 -34.19 -6.49
C LYS A 14 11.16 -33.33 -6.53
N PRO A 15 9.95 -33.93 -6.53
CA PRO A 15 8.70 -33.18 -6.53
C PRO A 15 8.43 -32.66 -5.11
N GLY A 16 8.59 -31.36 -4.89
CA GLY A 16 8.16 -30.74 -3.63
C GLY A 16 8.83 -29.42 -3.24
N GLU A 17 9.97 -29.08 -3.80
CA GLU A 17 10.63 -27.81 -3.49
C GLU A 17 10.36 -26.82 -4.62
N ARG A 18 9.40 -25.91 -4.40
CA ARG A 18 9.37 -24.68 -5.23
C ARG A 18 10.73 -24.02 -5.05
N PRO A 19 11.49 -23.75 -6.13
CA PRO A 19 12.75 -23.05 -6.03
C PRO A 19 12.54 -21.78 -5.20
N ARG A 20 13.35 -21.59 -4.14
CA ARG A 20 13.34 -20.33 -3.40
C ARG A 20 13.82 -19.26 -4.37
N MET A 21 12.87 -18.54 -4.97
CA MET A 21 13.17 -17.46 -5.90
C MET A 21 14.18 -16.51 -5.27
N THR A 22 15.20 -16.15 -6.04
CA THR A 22 16.21 -15.19 -5.60
C THR A 22 15.55 -13.83 -5.35
N ARG A 23 16.15 -12.97 -4.53
CA ARG A 23 15.60 -11.62 -4.28
C ARG A 23 15.43 -10.82 -5.57
N GLU A 24 16.29 -11.06 -6.54
CA GLU A 24 16.27 -10.48 -7.89
C GLU A 24 15.08 -11.01 -8.68
N GLU A 25 14.86 -12.33 -8.72
CA GLU A 25 13.69 -12.94 -9.37
C GLU A 25 12.36 -12.49 -8.72
N ILE A 26 12.32 -12.32 -7.40
CA ILE A 26 11.14 -11.78 -6.70
C ILE A 26 10.88 -10.32 -7.13
N MET A 27 11.94 -9.52 -7.30
CA MET A 27 11.78 -8.14 -7.79
C MET A 27 11.32 -8.12 -9.24
N GLU A 28 11.95 -8.89 -10.12
CA GLU A 28 11.57 -8.97 -11.53
C GLU A 28 10.14 -9.49 -11.70
N LYS A 29 9.72 -10.47 -10.91
CA LYS A 29 8.34 -10.95 -10.90
C LYS A 29 7.36 -9.90 -10.39
N LYS A 30 7.73 -9.12 -9.36
CA LYS A 30 6.90 -7.98 -8.90
C LYS A 30 6.79 -6.89 -9.96
N ILE A 31 7.89 -6.61 -10.67
CA ILE A 31 7.94 -5.64 -11.77
C ILE A 31 7.11 -6.14 -12.96
N SER A 32 7.14 -7.43 -13.28
CA SER A 32 6.37 -7.99 -14.39
C SER A 32 4.87 -8.09 -14.08
N MET A 33 4.49 -8.31 -12.82
CA MET A 33 3.10 -8.21 -12.37
C MET A 33 2.57 -6.77 -12.41
N ALA A 34 3.43 -5.77 -12.24
CA ALA A 34 3.11 -4.35 -12.44
C ALA A 34 3.01 -3.95 -13.93
N LYS A 35 2.65 -4.89 -14.83
CA LYS A 35 2.26 -4.59 -16.22
C LYS A 35 0.74 -4.42 -16.39
N GLU A 36 -0.03 -4.56 -15.31
CA GLU A 36 -1.45 -4.21 -15.27
C GLU A 36 -1.62 -2.68 -15.41
N ARG A 37 -2.65 -2.23 -16.15
CA ARG A 37 -2.95 -0.80 -16.31
C ARG A 37 -3.06 -0.14 -14.92
N ASP A 38 -2.46 1.04 -14.78
CA ASP A 38 -2.40 1.88 -13.56
C ASP A 38 -1.52 1.39 -12.39
N SER A 39 -0.82 0.27 -12.53
CA SER A 39 0.13 -0.18 -11.51
C SER A 39 1.36 0.74 -11.41
N ARG A 40 1.75 1.09 -10.18
CA ARG A 40 2.91 1.96 -9.89
C ARG A 40 3.99 1.18 -9.15
N ILE A 41 5.21 1.18 -9.68
CA ILE A 41 6.37 0.57 -9.02
C ILE A 41 7.07 1.64 -8.19
N MET A 42 7.17 1.42 -6.88
CA MET A 42 7.88 2.30 -5.95
C MET A 42 8.93 1.53 -5.18
N LYS A 43 10.16 2.04 -5.15
CA LYS A 43 11.23 1.49 -4.30
C LYS A 43 11.12 2.08 -2.89
N ILE A 44 10.89 1.23 -1.91
CA ILE A 44 10.80 1.61 -0.49
C ILE A 44 12.01 1.03 0.24
N SER A 45 12.88 1.90 0.74
CA SER A 45 14.13 1.51 1.40
C SER A 45 14.06 1.55 2.93
N SER A 46 13.06 2.22 3.51
CA SER A 46 12.95 2.33 4.97
C SER A 46 12.10 1.18 5.56
N PRO A 47 12.50 0.58 6.70
CA PRO A 47 11.69 -0.44 7.37
C PRO A 47 10.29 0.06 7.71
N MET A 48 10.19 1.30 8.20
CA MET A 48 8.91 1.94 8.50
C MET A 48 8.07 2.14 7.23
N GLY A 49 8.67 2.56 6.12
CA GLY A 49 7.97 2.71 4.84
C GLY A 49 7.42 1.39 4.33
N SER A 50 8.14 0.28 4.51
CA SER A 50 7.69 -1.06 4.11
C SER A 50 6.43 -1.46 4.89
N ILE A 51 6.42 -1.22 6.20
CA ILE A 51 5.25 -1.46 7.06
C ILE A 51 4.07 -0.59 6.59
N MET A 52 4.29 0.71 6.41
CA MET A 52 3.23 1.65 5.98
C MET A 52 2.65 1.26 4.62
N PHE A 53 3.48 0.78 3.68
CA PHE A 53 3.01 0.31 2.39
C PHE A 53 2.19 -0.98 2.51
N ASN A 54 2.58 -1.91 3.37
CA ASN A 54 1.79 -3.11 3.62
C ASN A 54 0.43 -2.78 4.24
N VAL A 55 0.39 -1.83 5.17
CA VAL A 55 -0.86 -1.32 5.75
C VAL A 55 -1.71 -0.65 4.67
N LEU A 56 -1.12 0.22 3.83
CA LEU A 56 -1.84 0.86 2.72
C LEU A 56 -2.43 -0.17 1.74
N ARG A 57 -1.68 -1.23 1.42
CA ARG A 57 -2.18 -2.33 0.57
C ARG A 57 -3.36 -3.05 1.22
N GLN A 58 -3.30 -3.32 2.51
CA GLN A 58 -4.41 -3.94 3.23
C GLN A 58 -5.62 -3.01 3.33
N PHE A 59 -5.39 -1.72 3.51
CA PHE A 59 -6.45 -0.70 3.48
C PHE A 59 -7.16 -0.67 2.12
N ASP A 60 -6.42 -0.69 1.01
CA ASP A 60 -7.00 -0.71 -0.34
C ASP A 60 -7.86 -1.97 -0.58
N GLN A 61 -7.37 -3.13 -0.13
CA GLN A 61 -8.14 -4.38 -0.15
C GLN A 61 -9.41 -4.30 0.72
N ALA A 62 -9.30 -3.73 1.92
CA ALA A 62 -10.45 -3.53 2.81
C ALA A 62 -11.47 -2.57 2.18
N TYR A 63 -11.01 -1.50 1.54
CA TYR A 63 -11.86 -0.50 0.89
C TYR A 63 -12.67 -1.09 -0.29
N ALA A 64 -12.08 -2.00 -1.06
CA ALA A 64 -12.80 -2.72 -2.11
C ALA A 64 -13.97 -3.55 -1.55
N ASN A 65 -13.76 -4.24 -0.41
CA ASN A 65 -14.81 -4.98 0.27
C ASN A 65 -15.85 -4.06 0.91
N PHE A 66 -15.40 -2.98 1.54
CA PHE A 66 -16.24 -1.97 2.16
C PHE A 66 -17.24 -1.37 1.15
N LYS A 67 -16.80 -1.03 -0.07
CA LYS A 67 -17.70 -0.54 -1.12
C LYS A 67 -18.82 -1.52 -1.48
N GLY A 68 -18.54 -2.82 -1.45
CA GLY A 68 -19.52 -3.86 -1.71
C GLY A 68 -20.54 -4.00 -0.57
N GLN A 69 -20.14 -3.72 0.67
CA GLN A 69 -20.97 -3.92 1.87
C GLN A 69 -21.67 -2.64 2.37
N LEU A 70 -21.41 -1.49 1.74
CA LEU A 70 -21.95 -0.21 2.18
C LEU A 70 -23.44 -0.10 1.83
N GLY A 71 -24.30 -0.01 2.85
CA GLY A 71 -25.75 0.09 2.69
C GLY A 71 -26.46 -1.25 2.45
N GLU A 72 -25.74 -2.37 2.50
CA GLU A 72 -26.34 -3.71 2.42
C GLU A 72 -26.97 -4.13 3.77
N PRO A 73 -28.08 -4.88 3.78
CA PRO A 73 -28.64 -5.46 5.00
C PRO A 73 -27.63 -6.40 5.69
N GLY A 74 -27.18 -6.03 6.90
CA GLY A 74 -26.13 -6.77 7.63
C GLY A 74 -24.69 -6.39 7.24
N GLY A 75 -24.53 -5.41 6.34
CA GLY A 75 -23.25 -4.78 6.00
C GLY A 75 -22.98 -3.52 6.85
N VAL A 76 -22.18 -2.60 6.30
CA VAL A 76 -21.81 -1.35 6.98
C VAL A 76 -22.86 -0.29 6.65
N SER A 77 -23.39 0.39 7.68
CA SER A 77 -24.35 1.48 7.45
C SER A 77 -23.67 2.68 6.77
N HIS A 78 -24.46 3.53 6.10
CA HIS A 78 -23.91 4.75 5.49
C HIS A 78 -23.26 5.69 6.52
N GLU A 79 -23.83 5.80 7.72
CA GLU A 79 -23.30 6.66 8.78
C GLU A 79 -21.96 6.15 9.29
N GLU A 80 -21.85 4.85 9.60
CA GLU A 80 -20.59 4.22 9.99
C GLU A 80 -19.55 4.33 8.88
N GLY A 81 -19.97 4.13 7.62
CA GLY A 81 -19.10 4.27 6.47
C GLY A 81 -18.52 5.68 6.32
N VAL A 82 -19.33 6.72 6.53
CA VAL A 82 -18.87 8.11 6.53
C VAL A 82 -17.88 8.33 7.67
N ALA A 83 -18.17 7.85 8.88
CA ALA A 83 -17.28 7.99 10.03
C ALA A 83 -15.90 7.35 9.80
N LEU A 84 -15.86 6.13 9.24
CA LEU A 84 -14.62 5.44 8.89
C LEU A 84 -13.80 6.21 7.84
N MET A 85 -14.46 6.81 6.84
CA MET A 85 -13.78 7.60 5.81
C MET A 85 -13.26 8.93 6.33
N ASP A 86 -13.97 9.56 7.27
CA ASP A 86 -13.49 10.77 7.92
C ASP A 86 -12.29 10.47 8.85
N GLU A 87 -12.29 9.37 9.59
CA GLU A 87 -11.11 8.92 10.35
C GLU A 87 -9.90 8.66 9.43
N ALA A 88 -10.11 7.97 8.31
CA ALA A 88 -9.06 7.74 7.32
C ALA A 88 -8.48 9.07 6.76
N ARG A 89 -9.34 10.08 6.58
CA ARG A 89 -8.93 11.43 6.16
C ARG A 89 -8.06 12.09 7.22
N GLU A 90 -8.46 12.04 8.48
CA GLU A 90 -7.70 12.62 9.61
C GLU A 90 -6.33 11.97 9.74
N LEU A 91 -6.24 10.64 9.64
CA LEU A 91 -4.97 9.90 9.67
C LEU A 91 -4.05 10.31 8.53
N THR A 92 -4.60 10.48 7.32
CA THR A 92 -3.82 10.93 6.15
C THR A 92 -3.27 12.33 6.35
N MET A 93 -4.08 13.25 6.89
CA MET A 93 -3.65 14.61 7.24
C MET A 93 -2.58 14.61 8.34
N ALA A 94 -2.75 13.80 9.37
CA ALA A 94 -1.79 13.66 10.47
C ALA A 94 -0.44 13.12 9.97
N PHE A 95 -0.46 12.12 9.09
CA PHE A 95 0.73 11.55 8.49
C PHE A 95 1.47 12.55 7.58
N SER A 96 0.74 13.33 6.79
CA SER A 96 1.31 14.44 6.01
C SER A 96 1.96 15.49 6.94
N GLY A 97 1.30 15.84 8.05
CA GLY A 97 1.83 16.74 9.05
C GLY A 97 3.12 16.22 9.71
N LEU A 98 3.18 14.93 10.04
CA LEU A 98 4.39 14.27 10.54
C LEU A 98 5.53 14.35 9.51
N THR A 99 5.23 14.06 8.24
CA THR A 99 6.20 14.11 7.15
C THR A 99 6.76 15.52 6.97
N GLY A 100 5.90 16.55 7.03
CA GLY A 100 6.33 17.95 6.99
C GLY A 100 7.17 18.37 8.21
N LYS A 101 6.89 17.85 9.41
CA LYS A 101 7.75 18.08 10.59
C LYS A 101 9.12 17.43 10.43
N LEU A 102 9.17 16.20 9.93
CA LEU A 102 10.42 15.49 9.67
C LEU A 102 11.23 16.21 8.58
N SER A 103 10.58 16.65 7.50
CA SER A 103 11.24 17.30 6.36
C SER A 103 12.00 18.56 6.78
N LYS A 104 11.42 19.37 7.67
CA LYS A 104 12.07 20.56 8.25
C LYS A 104 13.34 20.21 9.03
N LYS A 105 13.36 19.09 9.75
CA LYS A 105 14.52 18.67 10.55
C LYS A 105 15.66 18.14 9.69
N VAL A 106 15.36 17.48 8.58
CA VAL A 106 16.36 16.80 7.72
C VAL A 106 16.68 17.57 6.44
N LYS A 107 16.27 18.85 6.35
CA LYS A 107 16.46 19.70 5.16
C LYS A 107 15.92 19.08 3.87
N PHE A 108 14.84 18.30 3.98
CA PHE A 108 14.13 17.72 2.85
C PHE A 108 12.96 18.62 2.46
N LYS A 109 12.76 18.81 1.15
CA LYS A 109 11.60 19.54 0.63
C LYS A 109 10.43 18.59 0.44
N TYR A 110 9.49 18.62 1.38
CA TYR A 110 8.22 17.88 1.26
C TYR A 110 7.20 18.70 0.45
N PHE A 111 6.64 18.06 -0.58
CA PHE A 111 5.56 18.64 -1.39
C PHE A 111 4.25 18.01 -0.96
N VAL A 112 3.36 18.82 -0.37
CA VAL A 112 2.04 18.37 0.06
C VAL A 112 1.16 18.16 -1.19
N PRO A 113 0.57 16.96 -1.38
CA PRO A 113 -0.37 16.69 -2.48
C PRO A 113 -1.53 17.69 -2.52
N GLN A 114 -2.03 18.02 -3.72
CA GLN A 114 -3.10 19.02 -3.90
C GLN A 114 -4.38 18.61 -3.17
N GLU A 115 -4.73 17.33 -3.23
CA GLU A 115 -5.90 16.73 -2.59
C GLU A 115 -5.88 16.97 -1.08
N LEU A 116 -4.71 16.87 -0.45
CA LEU A 116 -4.54 17.15 0.98
C LEU A 116 -4.66 18.64 1.31
N GLN A 117 -4.24 19.52 0.39
CA GLN A 117 -4.44 20.96 0.56
C GLN A 117 -5.92 21.33 0.52
N GLU A 118 -6.69 20.70 -0.37
CA GLU A 118 -8.14 20.88 -0.47
C GLU A 118 -8.86 20.36 0.78
N MET A 119 -8.48 19.18 1.27
CA MET A 119 -9.01 18.64 2.54
C MET A 119 -8.76 19.60 3.71
N GLN A 120 -7.56 20.18 3.81
CA GLN A 120 -7.21 21.15 4.86
C GLN A 120 -8.06 22.43 4.77
N LYS A 121 -8.33 22.92 3.56
CA LYS A 121 -9.20 24.10 3.33
C LYS A 121 -10.64 23.81 3.73
N ALA A 122 -11.17 22.64 3.38
CA ALA A 122 -12.54 22.25 3.76
C ALA A 122 -12.73 22.15 5.29
N VAL A 123 -11.72 21.62 6.01
CA VAL A 123 -11.77 21.53 7.48
C VAL A 123 -11.63 22.89 8.16
N SER A 124 -10.78 23.78 7.64
CA SER A 124 -10.62 25.14 8.18
C SER A 124 -11.84 26.03 7.93
N GLY A 125 -12.52 25.87 6.79
CA GLY A 125 -13.81 26.52 6.53
C GLY A 125 -14.88 26.15 7.55
N LYS A 126 -15.04 24.85 7.87
CA LYS A 126 -16.00 24.37 8.87
C LYS A 126 -15.72 24.89 10.30
N LYS A 127 -14.46 25.12 10.67
CA LYS A 127 -14.10 25.69 11.99
C LYS A 127 -14.46 27.17 12.14
N ASN A 128 -14.55 27.92 11.04
CA ASN A 128 -14.88 29.34 11.06
C ASN A 128 -16.39 29.63 11.03
N GLU A 129 -17.23 28.62 10.81
CA GLU A 129 -18.70 28.76 10.78
C GLU A 129 -19.40 28.38 12.09
N LEU A 130 -18.67 27.88 13.09
CA LEU A 130 -19.21 27.66 14.44
C LEU A 130 -19.12 28.97 15.22
N PRO A 131 -20.24 29.63 15.58
CA PRO A 131 -20.19 30.79 16.44
C PRO A 131 -19.67 30.35 17.81
N ALA A 132 -18.70 31.09 18.35
CA ALA A 132 -18.31 30.98 19.74
C ALA A 132 -19.58 31.08 20.61
N ARG A 133 -19.92 29.99 21.30
CA ARG A 133 -20.89 30.03 22.39
C ARG A 133 -20.25 30.63 23.62
#